data_AF-A0A085F8X8-F1
#
_entry.id   AF-A0A085F8X8-F1
#
_cell.length_a   1.000
_cell.length_b   1.000
_cell.length_c   1.000
_cell.angle_alpha   90.00
_cell.angle_beta   90.00
_cell.angle_gamma   90.00
#
_symmetry.space_group_name_H-M   'P 1'
#
loop_
_entity.id
_entity.type
_entity.pdbx_description
1 polymer ?
#
loop_
_entity_poly.entity_id
_entity_poly.type
_entity_poly.pdbx_seq_one_letter_code
_entity_poly.pdbx_strand_id
1 'polypeptide(L)'
;MDFATLSTAIRAGMHHNQCVLCGTALNTYLDELPCPHWFLVPGWRGFRNRTLARVFELFDLVQLVDYLKIAAGARQAGEPGIPWRRGERDGVIGIAIAWGRRGWEFSYDQRDIGPDGRVRRFVLAIRYDEVLVDQAQIAVGDGRVVVTPLVQRRRPVAPA
;
A
#
# COMPACT_ATOMS: atom_id res chain seq x y z
N MET A 1 -3.17 16.29 -7.23
CA MET A 1 -4.15 15.63 -8.13
C MET A 1 -5.40 15.40 -7.32
N ASP A 2 -6.57 15.81 -7.80
CA ASP A 2 -7.83 15.59 -7.08
C ASP A 2 -8.38 14.18 -7.33
N PHE A 3 -9.37 13.79 -6.53
CA PHE A 3 -10.00 12.47 -6.56
C PHE A 3 -10.62 12.14 -7.93
N ALA A 4 -11.23 13.13 -8.60
CA ALA A 4 -11.88 12.94 -9.90
C ALA A 4 -10.85 12.65 -11.00
N THR A 5 -9.71 13.35 -10.95
CA THR A 5 -8.57 13.15 -11.84
C THR A 5 -7.92 11.79 -11.61
N LEU A 6 -7.71 11.41 -10.35
CA LEU A 6 -7.16 10.11 -9.97
C LEU A 6 -8.09 8.95 -10.44
N SER A 7 -9.39 9.06 -10.18
CA SER A 7 -10.41 8.08 -10.61
C SER A 7 -10.46 7.93 -12.14
N THR A 8 -10.36 9.04 -12.87
CA THR A 8 -10.35 9.04 -14.35
C THR A 8 -9.09 8.39 -14.91
N ALA A 9 -7.92 8.72 -14.35
CA ALA A 9 -6.64 8.12 -14.75
C ALA A 9 -6.62 6.60 -14.51
N ILE A 10 -7.19 6.15 -13.38
CA ILE A 10 -7.32 4.72 -13.06
C ILE A 10 -8.18 4.01 -14.09
N ARG A 11 -9.36 4.56 -14.40
CA ARG A 11 -10.27 4.00 -15.41
C ARG A 11 -9.62 3.95 -16.80
N ALA A 12 -8.91 5.01 -17.20
CA ALA A 12 -8.23 5.09 -18.50
C ALA A 12 -7.09 4.06 -18.66
N GLY A 13 -6.29 3.84 -17.61
CA GLY A 13 -5.19 2.86 -17.68
C GLY A 13 -5.65 1.41 -17.64
N MET A 14 -6.78 1.10 -16.99
CA MET A 14 -7.38 -0.24 -17.05
C MET A 14 -7.70 -0.69 -18.48
N HIS A 15 -8.06 0.23 -19.38
CA HIS A 15 -8.33 -0.08 -20.79
C HIS A 15 -7.10 -0.56 -21.58
N HIS A 16 -5.89 -0.41 -21.04
CA HIS A 16 -4.64 -0.78 -21.69
C HIS A 16 -4.04 -2.09 -21.14
N ASN A 17 -4.77 -2.86 -20.32
CA ASN A 17 -4.26 -4.05 -19.62
C ASN A 17 -2.96 -3.77 -18.82
N GLN A 18 -2.81 -2.57 -18.26
CA GLN A 18 -1.65 -2.18 -17.46
C GLN A 18 -2.08 -1.54 -16.15
N CYS A 19 -1.37 -1.86 -15.06
CA CYS A 19 -1.57 -1.22 -13.77
C CYS A 19 -1.15 0.26 -13.83
N VAL A 20 -2.10 1.17 -13.56
CA VAL A 20 -1.87 2.63 -13.64
C VAL A 20 -0.78 3.14 -12.69
N LEU A 21 -0.57 2.43 -11.58
CA LEU A 21 0.40 2.85 -10.58
C LEU A 21 1.82 2.28 -10.78
N CYS A 22 2.03 1.23 -11.60
CA CYS A 22 3.38 0.69 -11.84
C CYS A 22 3.70 0.23 -13.27
N GLY A 23 2.72 0.22 -14.17
CA GLY A 23 2.87 -0.23 -15.55
C GLY A 23 2.97 -1.76 -15.76
N THR A 24 2.76 -2.58 -14.71
CA THR A 24 2.77 -4.06 -14.86
C THR A 24 1.54 -4.51 -15.64
N ALA A 25 1.73 -5.47 -16.57
CA ALA A 25 0.63 -6.07 -17.33
C ALA A 25 -0.37 -6.79 -16.39
N LEU A 26 -1.66 -6.53 -16.60
CA LEU A 26 -2.76 -7.17 -15.87
C LEU A 26 -3.10 -8.48 -16.60
N ASN A 27 -3.02 -9.62 -15.91
CA ASN A 27 -3.18 -10.95 -16.52
C ASN A 27 -4.41 -11.71 -16.00
N THR A 28 -5.08 -11.22 -14.96
CA THR A 28 -6.23 -11.86 -14.32
C THR A 28 -7.30 -10.84 -13.92
N TYR A 29 -8.56 -11.27 -13.74
CA TYR A 29 -9.65 -10.41 -13.23
C TYR A 29 -9.38 -9.83 -11.83
N LEU A 30 -8.49 -10.47 -11.05
CA LEU A 30 -8.00 -9.99 -9.77
C LEU A 30 -6.99 -8.83 -9.90
N ASP A 31 -6.53 -8.57 -11.12
CA ASP A 31 -5.59 -7.51 -11.47
C ASP A 31 -6.32 -6.24 -11.94
N GLU A 32 -7.61 -6.33 -12.28
CA GLU A 32 -8.39 -5.25 -12.90
C GLU A 32 -8.78 -4.12 -11.92
N LEU A 33 -8.57 -4.27 -10.61
CA LEU A 33 -8.68 -3.19 -9.61
C LEU A 33 -7.68 -3.45 -8.45
N PRO A 34 -7.04 -2.44 -7.88
CA PRO A 34 -6.15 -1.55 -8.57
C PRO A 34 -4.73 -1.81 -7.97
N CYS A 35 -3.96 -2.61 -8.72
CA CYS A 35 -2.55 -3.01 -8.54
C CYS A 35 -2.10 -3.69 -7.23
N PRO A 36 -2.52 -4.93 -6.99
CA PRO A 36 -2.01 -5.72 -5.89
C PRO A 36 -0.66 -6.43 -6.17
N HIS A 37 -0.08 -6.32 -7.36
CA HIS A 37 1.14 -7.05 -7.76
C HIS A 37 2.38 -6.73 -6.93
N TRP A 38 2.49 -5.53 -6.38
CA TRP A 38 3.68 -5.15 -5.60
C TRP A 38 3.72 -5.84 -4.26
N PHE A 39 2.53 -6.14 -3.73
CA PHE A 39 2.36 -6.64 -2.37
C PHE A 39 2.45 -8.17 -2.29
N LEU A 40 2.30 -8.88 -3.42
CA LEU A 40 1.86 -10.28 -3.41
C LEU A 40 2.71 -11.27 -4.18
N VAL A 41 3.98 -10.97 -4.41
CA VAL A 41 4.91 -12.05 -4.77
C VAL A 41 5.76 -12.39 -3.54
N PRO A 42 5.28 -13.28 -2.64
CA PRO A 42 6.15 -13.97 -1.69
C PRO A 42 7.42 -14.44 -2.40
N GLY A 43 8.58 -14.19 -1.81
CA GLY A 43 9.88 -14.59 -2.37
C GLY A 43 10.59 -13.56 -3.24
N TRP A 44 9.96 -12.43 -3.61
CA TRP A 44 10.56 -11.40 -4.49
C TRP A 44 10.72 -10.02 -3.82
N ARG A 45 11.33 -10.00 -2.62
CA ARG A 45 11.47 -8.79 -1.77
C ARG A 45 12.13 -7.61 -2.48
N GLY A 46 13.19 -7.85 -3.25
CA GLY A 46 13.91 -6.80 -3.96
C GLY A 46 13.08 -6.12 -5.04
N PHE A 47 12.26 -6.89 -5.77
CA PHE A 47 11.32 -6.35 -6.75
C PHE A 47 10.25 -5.48 -6.06
N ARG A 48 9.64 -6.00 -5.00
CA ARG A 48 8.64 -5.27 -4.19
C ARG A 48 9.17 -3.94 -3.65
N ASN A 49 10.36 -3.92 -3.05
CA ASN A 49 10.92 -2.69 -2.47
C ASN A 49 11.15 -1.61 -3.53
N ARG A 50 11.64 -2.00 -4.72
CA ARG A 50 11.81 -1.06 -5.84
C ARG A 50 10.47 -0.52 -6.30
N THR A 51 9.46 -1.37 -6.38
CA THR A 51 8.13 -0.93 -6.80
C THR A 51 7.48 -0.02 -5.76
N LEU A 52 7.61 -0.34 -4.47
CA LEU A 52 7.18 0.55 -3.38
C LEU A 52 7.88 1.90 -3.45
N ALA A 53 9.20 1.93 -3.69
CA ALA A 53 9.93 3.18 -3.86
C ALA A 53 9.33 4.02 -4.99
N ARG A 54 9.13 3.41 -6.17
CA ARG A 54 8.56 4.10 -7.34
C ARG A 54 7.15 4.64 -7.13
N VAL A 55 6.34 3.97 -6.32
CA VAL A 55 5.00 4.44 -5.98
C VAL A 55 5.07 5.74 -5.18
N PHE A 56 5.91 5.77 -4.14
CA PHE A 56 6.04 6.95 -3.30
C PHE A 56 6.91 8.07 -3.91
N GLU A 57 7.56 7.81 -5.06
CA GLU A 57 8.13 8.87 -5.91
C GLU A 57 7.03 9.68 -6.62
N LEU A 58 5.87 9.07 -6.87
CA LEU A 58 4.79 9.66 -7.65
C LEU A 58 3.59 10.09 -6.80
N PHE A 59 3.32 9.36 -5.71
CA PHE A 59 2.14 9.53 -4.88
C PHE A 59 2.56 9.74 -3.42
N ASP A 60 1.92 10.69 -2.74
CA ASP A 60 2.07 10.78 -1.29
C ASP A 60 1.24 9.69 -0.58
N LEU A 61 1.51 9.50 0.72
CA LEU A 61 0.82 8.48 1.52
C LEU A 61 -0.71 8.69 1.54
N VAL A 62 -1.17 9.94 1.57
CA VAL A 62 -2.60 10.26 1.66
C VAL A 62 -3.30 9.82 0.37
N GLN A 63 -2.73 10.16 -0.78
CA GLN A 63 -3.23 9.76 -2.10
C GLN A 63 -3.28 8.24 -2.25
N LEU A 64 -2.24 7.53 -1.82
CA LEU A 64 -2.23 6.07 -1.86
C LEU A 64 -3.29 5.47 -0.93
N VAL A 65 -3.42 5.99 0.29
CA VAL A 65 -4.43 5.54 1.26
C VAL A 65 -5.83 5.74 0.69
N ASP A 66 -6.13 6.92 0.14
CA ASP A 66 -7.44 7.21 -0.44
C ASP A 66 -7.74 6.32 -1.64
N TYR A 67 -6.76 6.09 -2.50
CA TYR A 67 -6.85 5.09 -3.55
C TYR A 67 -7.22 3.70 -3.03
N LEU A 68 -6.51 3.22 -1.99
CA LEU A 68 -6.77 1.90 -1.40
C LEU A 68 -8.15 1.81 -0.73
N LYS A 69 -8.66 2.90 -0.15
CA LYS A 69 -10.03 2.95 0.39
C LYS A 69 -11.07 2.81 -0.72
N ILE A 70 -10.90 3.52 -1.84
CA ILE A 70 -11.79 3.42 -3.01
C ILE A 70 -11.78 1.99 -3.55
N ALA A 71 -10.58 1.43 -3.69
CA ALA A 71 -10.36 0.06 -4.13
C ALA A 71 -11.11 -0.95 -3.26
N ALA A 72 -10.92 -0.87 -1.94
CA ALA A 72 -11.53 -1.77 -0.99
C ALA A 72 -13.07 -1.63 -0.95
N GLY A 73 -13.60 -0.42 -1.19
CA GLY A 73 -15.04 -0.15 -1.26
C GLY A 73 -15.69 -0.47 -2.61
N ALA A 74 -14.91 -0.81 -3.64
CA ALA A 74 -15.45 -1.15 -4.96
C ALA A 74 -16.12 -2.54 -4.92
N ARG A 75 -17.44 -2.54 -5.14
CA ARG A 75 -18.38 -3.67 -4.97
C ARG A 75 -18.06 -4.96 -5.75
N GLN A 76 -17.10 -4.96 -6.66
CA GLN A 76 -16.69 -6.15 -7.42
C GLN A 76 -15.97 -7.22 -6.56
N ALA A 77 -15.65 -6.92 -5.30
CA ALA A 77 -15.01 -7.85 -4.35
C ALA A 77 -15.91 -8.44 -3.26
N GLY A 78 -17.23 -8.23 -3.33
CA GLY A 78 -18.20 -9.07 -2.60
C GLY A 78 -18.57 -8.67 -1.16
N GLU A 79 -18.05 -7.61 -0.55
CA GLU A 79 -18.57 -7.11 0.73
C GLU A 79 -18.97 -5.63 0.70
N PRO A 80 -20.23 -5.28 1.07
CA PRO A 80 -20.65 -3.90 1.26
C PRO A 80 -20.16 -3.39 2.62
N GLY A 81 -19.14 -2.55 2.60
CA GLY A 81 -18.62 -1.93 3.80
C GLY A 81 -17.26 -1.32 3.55
N ILE A 82 -16.88 -0.38 4.41
CA ILE A 82 -15.57 0.23 4.39
C ILE A 82 -14.77 -0.44 5.52
N PRO A 83 -14.04 -1.55 5.30
CA PRO A 83 -13.25 -2.18 6.35
C PRO A 83 -11.90 -1.47 6.49
N TRP A 84 -11.93 -0.14 6.64
CA TRP A 84 -10.76 0.60 7.10
C TRP A 84 -11.01 1.23 8.46
N ARG A 85 -9.96 1.22 9.28
CA ARG A 85 -9.97 1.77 10.63
C ARG A 85 -8.85 2.79 10.72
N ARG A 86 -9.15 3.96 11.27
CA ARG A 86 -8.15 4.94 11.68
C ARG A 86 -8.17 5.07 13.19
N GLY A 87 -7.00 5.00 13.79
CA GLY A 87 -6.79 5.26 15.21
C GLY A 87 -5.67 6.27 15.38
N GLU A 88 -5.71 6.98 16.51
CA GLU A 88 -4.61 7.83 16.94
C GLU A 88 -4.36 7.55 18.42
N ARG A 89 -3.09 7.37 18.77
CA ARG A 89 -2.66 7.16 20.15
C ARG A 89 -1.25 7.71 20.32
N ASP A 90 -1.06 8.53 21.35
CA ASP A 90 0.25 9.07 21.72
C ASP A 90 0.97 9.77 20.54
N GLY A 91 0.21 10.48 19.69
CA GLY A 91 0.74 11.17 18.50
C GLY A 91 1.05 10.27 17.30
N VAL A 92 0.80 8.96 17.40
CA VAL A 92 0.94 8.01 16.30
C VAL A 92 -0.41 7.76 15.65
N ILE A 93 -0.48 7.96 14.34
CA ILE A 93 -1.65 7.69 13.51
C ILE A 93 -1.50 6.30 12.89
N GLY A 94 -2.52 5.46 13.03
CA GLY A 94 -2.62 4.14 12.41
C GLY A 94 -3.81 4.08 11.45
N ILE A 95 -3.61 3.50 10.26
CA ILE A 95 -4.64 3.28 9.26
C ILE A 95 -4.56 1.82 8.79
N ALA A 96 -5.59 1.03 9.07
CA ALA A 96 -5.71 -0.35 8.58
C ALA A 96 -6.75 -0.39 7.46
N ILE A 97 -6.47 -1.04 6.34
CA ILE A 97 -7.37 -1.23 5.20
C ILE A 97 -7.39 -2.73 4.86
N ALA A 98 -8.56 -3.36 4.85
CA ALA A 98 -8.72 -4.75 4.43
C ALA A 98 -9.38 -4.86 3.05
N TRP A 99 -9.02 -5.90 2.28
CA TRP A 99 -9.62 -6.24 1.00
C TRP A 99 -9.53 -7.75 0.73
N GLY A 100 -10.66 -8.45 0.85
CA GLY A 100 -10.70 -9.91 0.80
C GLY A 100 -9.74 -10.52 1.82
N ARG A 101 -8.82 -11.38 1.38
CA ARG A 101 -7.77 -12.01 2.23
C ARG A 101 -6.57 -11.09 2.51
N ARG A 102 -6.56 -9.85 2.02
CA ARG A 102 -5.38 -8.96 2.07
C ARG A 102 -5.64 -7.81 3.04
N GLY A 103 -4.58 -7.32 3.68
CA GLY A 103 -4.66 -6.16 4.55
C GLY A 103 -3.40 -5.30 4.48
N TRP A 104 -3.57 -4.00 4.66
CA TRP A 104 -2.49 -3.03 4.76
C TRP A 104 -2.65 -2.20 6.01
N GLU A 105 -1.57 -2.05 6.76
CA GLU A 105 -1.51 -1.17 7.92
C GLU A 105 -0.44 -0.11 7.68
N PHE A 106 -0.83 1.14 7.78
CA PHE A 106 0.06 2.29 7.72
C PHE A 106 0.14 2.89 9.11
N SER A 107 1.34 3.18 9.60
CA SER A 107 1.52 3.93 10.83
C SER A 107 2.59 4.99 10.72
N TYR A 108 2.34 6.16 11.28
CA TYR A 108 3.29 7.27 11.28
C TYR A 108 3.08 8.18 12.48
N ASP A 109 4.15 8.85 12.89
CA ASP A 109 4.10 9.86 13.92
C ASP A 109 3.64 11.20 13.32
N GLN A 110 2.84 11.98 14.04
CA GLN A 110 2.44 13.32 13.58
C GLN A 110 3.64 14.23 13.31
N ARG A 111 4.77 14.02 14.00
CA ARG A 111 6.03 14.75 13.77
C ARG A 111 6.68 14.43 12.42
N ASP A 112 6.31 13.32 11.79
CA ASP A 112 6.81 12.95 10.46
C ASP A 112 6.01 13.64 9.33
N ILE A 113 5.00 14.46 9.65
CA ILE A 113 4.29 15.30 8.68
C ILE A 113 5.15 16.54 8.37
N GLY A 114 5.52 16.70 7.10
CA GLY A 114 6.26 17.85 6.62
C GLY A 114 5.44 19.14 6.63
N PRO A 115 6.09 20.32 6.48
CA PRO A 115 5.42 21.61 6.38
C PRO A 115 4.45 21.71 5.19
N ASP A 116 4.63 20.87 4.17
CA ASP A 116 3.77 20.70 3.00
C ASP A 116 2.58 19.75 3.26
N GLY A 117 2.39 19.28 4.49
CA GLY A 117 1.33 18.36 4.88
C GLY A 117 1.56 16.91 4.47
N ARG A 118 2.72 16.59 3.88
CA ARG A 118 3.05 15.23 3.40
C ARG A 118 3.73 14.41 4.49
N VAL A 119 3.34 13.15 4.62
CA VAL A 119 4.00 12.20 5.54
C VAL A 119 5.34 11.78 4.96
N ARG A 120 6.43 12.15 5.64
CA ARG A 120 7.81 11.89 5.18
C ARG A 120 8.37 10.56 5.66
N ARG A 121 7.77 9.98 6.70
CA ARG A 121 8.19 8.69 7.24
C ARG A 121 6.99 7.95 7.81
N PHE A 122 6.90 6.67 7.47
CA PHE A 122 5.84 5.80 7.94
C PHE A 122 6.27 4.34 7.87
N VAL A 123 5.56 3.48 8.59
CA VAL A 123 5.67 2.03 8.49
C VAL A 123 4.48 1.52 7.70
N LEU A 124 4.76 0.57 6.81
CA LEU A 124 3.78 -0.21 6.07
C LEU A 124 3.91 -1.67 6.51
N ALA A 125 2.80 -2.25 6.94
CA ALA A 125 2.66 -3.68 7.18
C ALA A 125 1.66 -4.27 6.19
N ILE A 126 1.98 -5.44 5.64
CA ILE A 126 1.16 -6.14 4.66
C ILE A 126 0.74 -7.48 5.27
N ARG A 127 -0.56 -7.78 5.19
CA ARG A 127 -1.16 -9.00 5.71
C ARG A 127 -1.82 -9.82 4.62
N TYR A 128 -1.79 -11.14 4.81
CA TYR A 128 -2.57 -12.11 4.05
C TYR A 128 -3.18 -13.13 5.03
N ASP A 129 -4.50 -13.33 4.98
CA ASP A 129 -5.26 -14.09 5.98
C ASP A 129 -4.90 -13.71 7.42
N GLU A 130 -4.85 -12.40 7.68
CA GLU A 130 -4.47 -11.83 8.99
C GLU A 130 -3.00 -12.08 9.40
N VAL A 131 -2.26 -12.93 8.69
CA VAL A 131 -0.84 -13.17 8.90
C VAL A 131 -0.03 -12.01 8.34
N LEU A 132 0.85 -11.43 9.16
CA LEU A 132 1.84 -10.46 8.69
C LEU A 132 2.80 -11.17 7.72
N VAL A 133 2.83 -10.70 6.47
CA VAL A 133 3.69 -11.27 5.42
C VAL A 133 4.90 -10.40 5.11
N ASP A 134 4.80 -9.09 5.35
CA ASP A 134 5.95 -8.19 5.24
C ASP A 134 5.72 -6.90 6.03
N GLN A 135 6.83 -6.24 6.35
CA GLN A 135 6.83 -4.95 7.01
C GLN A 135 8.04 -4.13 6.55
N ALA A 136 7.81 -2.85 6.27
CA ALA A 136 8.86 -1.93 5.86
C ALA A 136 8.62 -0.55 6.44
N GLN A 137 9.70 0.15 6.76
CA GLN A 137 9.70 1.58 6.99
C GLN A 137 9.99 2.27 5.65
N ILE A 138 9.20 3.28 5.33
CA ILE A 138 9.35 4.09 4.12
C ILE A 138 9.69 5.50 4.57
N ALA A 139 10.74 6.06 3.97
CA ALA A 139 11.14 7.43 4.13
C ALA A 139 11.13 8.13 2.77
N VAL A 140 10.44 9.26 2.69
CA VAL A 140 10.27 10.11 1.50
C VAL A 140 10.97 11.44 1.78
N GLY A 141 12.00 11.75 0.99
CA GLY A 141 12.76 13.00 1.06
C GLY A 141 13.02 13.58 -0.32
N ASP A 142 13.74 14.70 -0.40
CA ASP A 142 13.98 15.54 -1.59
C ASP A 142 14.36 14.75 -2.87
N GLY A 143 13.35 14.25 -3.58
CA GLY A 143 13.51 13.45 -4.79
C GLY A 143 13.94 11.99 -4.58
N ARG A 144 13.91 11.46 -3.35
CA ARG A 144 14.32 10.07 -3.06
C ARG A 144 13.37 9.38 -2.09
N VAL A 145 13.03 8.14 -2.44
CA VAL A 145 12.34 7.21 -1.53
C VAL A 145 13.31 6.12 -1.08
N VAL A 146 13.31 5.87 0.23
CA VAL A 146 14.06 4.77 0.85
C VAL A 146 13.07 3.81 1.49
N VAL A 147 13.11 2.54 1.07
CA VAL A 147 12.33 1.46 1.65
C VAL A 147 13.27 0.57 2.47
N THR A 148 13.15 0.66 3.79
CA THR A 148 13.93 -0.12 4.75
C THR A 148 13.10 -1.29 5.26
N PRO A 149 13.45 -2.54 4.92
CA PRO A 149 12.67 -3.67 5.37
C PRO A 149 12.83 -3.87 6.88
N LEU A 150 11.72 -3.99 7.59
CA LEU A 150 11.73 -4.33 9.00
C LEU A 150 11.73 -5.86 9.09
N VAL A 151 12.83 -6.42 9.57
CA VAL A 151 13.06 -7.86 9.57
C VAL A 151 11.99 -8.55 10.40
N GLN A 152 11.22 -9.45 9.79
CA GLN A 152 10.55 -10.50 10.54
C GLN A 152 11.63 -11.39 11.14
N ARG A 153 11.80 -11.38 12.46
CA ARG A 153 12.50 -12.48 13.12
C ARG A 153 11.76 -13.76 12.71
N ARG A 154 12.40 -14.59 11.88
CA ARG A 154 11.93 -15.95 11.62
C ARG A 154 11.70 -16.60 12.99
N ARG A 155 10.48 -17.07 13.26
CA ARG A 155 10.31 -18.04 14.36
C ARG A 155 11.19 -19.26 14.03
N PRO A 156 11.88 -19.82 15.04
CA PRO A 156 12.91 -20.82 14.83
C PRO A 156 12.33 -22.08 14.20
N VAL A 157 13.16 -22.71 13.36
CA VAL A 157 12.94 -24.08 12.88
C VAL A 157 12.69 -24.96 14.10
N ALA A 158 11.54 -25.63 14.15
CA ALA A 158 11.31 -26.66 15.17
C ALA A 158 12.39 -27.74 14.99
N PRO A 159 13.04 -28.20 16.07
CA PRO A 159 14.06 -29.23 15.95
C PRO A 159 13.45 -30.53 15.41
N ALA A 160 14.30 -31.29 14.72
CA ALA A 160 14.01 -32.60 14.13
C ALA A 160 13.51 -33.63 15.16
#